data_AF-A0A970FK57-F1
#
_entry.id   AF-A0A970FK57-F1
#
_cell.length_a   1.000
_cell.length_b   1.000
_cell.length_c   1.000
_cell.angle_alpha   90.00
_cell.angle_beta   90.00
_cell.angle_gamma   90.00
#
_symmetry.space_group_name_H-M   'P 1'
#
loop_
_entity.id
_entity.type
_entity.pdbx_description
1 polymer ?
#
loop_
_entity_poly.entity_id
_entity_poly.type
_entity_poly.pdbx_seq_one_letter_code
_entity_poly.pdbx_strand_id
1 'polypeptide(L)' 'QDRTEAIRHAMEIAQKGDIIVLAGKGHETYQIFKDKTIHYDEREIVEGILEGLI' A
#
# COMPACT_ATOMS: atom_id res chain seq x y z
N GLN A 1 -6.50 -11.61 -0.41
CA GLN A 1 -5.99 -10.66 0.60
C GLN A 1 -5.68 -9.38 -0.13
N ASP A 2 -6.28 -8.27 0.28
CA ASP A 2 -6.10 -6.97 -0.36
C ASP A 2 -4.89 -6.27 0.28
N ARG A 3 -3.90 -5.94 -0.56
CA ARG A 3 -2.66 -5.31 -0.11
C ARG A 3 -2.90 -3.87 0.36
N THR A 4 -3.90 -3.19 -0.21
CA THR A 4 -4.32 -1.84 0.19
C THR A 4 -4.95 -1.85 1.57
N GLU A 5 -5.78 -2.85 1.89
CA GLU A 5 -6.38 -3.02 3.20
C GLU A 5 -5.30 -3.22 4.29
N ALA A 6 -4.27 -4.01 3.99
CA ALA A 6 -3.14 -4.21 4.91
C ALA A 6 -2.35 -2.91 5.15
N ILE A 7 -2.10 -2.12 4.11
CA ILE A 7 -1.44 -0.81 4.23
C ILE A 7 -2.29 0.12 5.10
N ARG A 8 -3.59 0.22 4.81
CA ARG A 8 -4.53 1.05 5.58
C ARG A 8 -4.54 0.63 7.04
N HIS A 9 -4.69 -0.66 7.32
CA HIS A 9 -4.70 -1.17 8.68
C HIS A 9 -3.40 -0.86 9.43
N ALA A 10 -2.24 -1.03 8.78
CA ALA A 10 -0.96 -0.68 9.37
C ALA A 10 -0.86 0.82 9.71
N MET A 11 -1.37 1.69 8.84
CA MET A 11 -1.40 3.14 9.07
C MET A 11 -2.39 3.54 10.17
N GLU A 12 -3.52 2.85 10.30
CA GLU A 12 -4.54 3.10 11.33
C GLU A 12 -4.04 2.75 12.75
N ILE A 13 -3.26 1.67 12.89
CA ILE A 13 -2.75 1.22 14.19
C ILE A 13 -1.42 1.88 14.59
N ALA A 14 -0.71 2.49 13.64
CA ALA A 14 0.57 3.12 13.90
C ALA A 14 0.44 4.34 14.81
N GLN A 15 1.37 4.47 15.75
CA GLN A 15 1.42 5.59 16.68
C GLN A 15 2.52 6.58 16.28
N LYS A 16 2.48 7.75 16.92
CA LYS A 16 3.50 8.78 16.70
C LYS A 16 4.89 8.21 17.06
N GLY A 17 5.77 8.18 16.07
CA GLY A 17 7.15 7.71 16.21
C GLY A 17 7.37 6.29 15.67
N ASP A 18 6.31 5.57 15.32
CA ASP A 18 6.44 4.27 14.66
C ASP A 18 6.91 4.43 13.20
N ILE A 19 7.56 3.39 12.69
CA ILE A 19 8.00 3.30 11.30
C ILE A 19 7.33 2.08 10.67
N ILE A 20 6.56 2.33 9.60
CA ILE A 20 5.98 1.28 8.76
C ILE A 20 6.92 1.02 7.58
N VAL A 21 7.25 -0.25 7.34
CA VAL A 21 8.06 -0.67 6.19
C VAL A 21 7.20 -1.53 5.27
N LEU A 22 6.96 -1.05 4.05
CA LEU A 22 6.36 -1.85 2.99
C LEU A 22 7.48 -2.58 2.23
N ALA A 23 7.48 -3.91 2.30
CA ALA A 23 8.54 -4.74 1.73
C ALA A 23 8.03 -5.67 0.60
N GLY A 24 8.95 -6.11 -0.25
CA GLY A 24 8.73 -7.19 -1.23
C GLY A 24 8.38 -6.76 -2.66
N LYS A 25 7.90 -5.54 -2.90
CA LYS A 25 7.60 -5.02 -4.26
C LYS A 25 8.69 -4.12 -4.84
N GLY A 26 9.43 -3.42 -3.98
CA GLY A 26 10.51 -2.55 -4.42
C GLY A 26 10.01 -1.37 -5.25
N HIS A 27 10.56 -1.20 -6.46
CA HIS A 27 10.19 -0.12 -7.38
C HIS A 27 9.13 -0.54 -8.42
N GLU A 28 8.56 -1.74 -8.32
CA GLU A 28 7.52 -2.16 -9.26
C GLU A 28 6.27 -1.29 -9.06
N THR A 29 5.50 -1.06 -10.12
CA THR A 29 4.25 -0.26 -10.10
C THR A 29 3.04 -1.05 -10.60
N TYR A 30 3.14 -2.37 -10.62
CA TYR A 30 2.05 -3.27 -11.00
C TYR A 30 1.85 -4.39 -9.97
N GLN A 31 0.67 -4.99 -9.96
CA GLN A 31 0.38 -6.22 -9.23
C GLN A 31 -0.07 -7.31 -10.19
N ILE A 32 0.59 -8.46 -10.10
CA ILE A 32 0.30 -9.63 -10.92
C ILE A 32 -0.67 -10.55 -10.17
N PHE A 33 -1.81 -10.82 -10.81
CA PHE A 33 -2.76 -11.86 -10.42
C PHE A 33 -2.65 -13.04 -11.40
N LYS A 34 -3.32 -14.14 -11.09
CA LYS A 34 -3.29 -15.36 -11.93
C LYS A 34 -3.71 -15.10 -13.38
N ASP A 35 -4.63 -14.16 -13.59
CA ASP A 35 -5.33 -13.90 -14.86
C ASP A 35 -5.02 -12.52 -15.45
N LYS A 36 -4.52 -11.57 -14.66
CA LYS A 36 -4.28 -10.20 -15.11
C LYS A 36 -3.16 -9.51 -14.33
N THR A 37 -2.62 -8.46 -14.93
CA THR A 37 -1.74 -7.50 -14.26
C THR A 37 -2.44 -6.16 -14.21
N ILE A 38 -2.45 -5.51 -13.05
CA ILE A 38 -3.05 -4.19 -12.86
C ILE A 38 -2.00 -3.17 -12.45
N HIS A 39 -2.25 -1.90 -12.75
CA HIS A 39 -1.50 -0.79 -12.15
C HIS A 39 -1.72 -0.81 -10.63
N TYR A 40 -0.62 -0.79 -9.89
CA TYR A 40 -0.62 -0.83 -8.43
C TYR A 40 0.73 -0.29 -7.93
N ASP A 41 0.76 0.96 -7.47
CA ASP A 41 1.90 1.59 -6.82
C ASP A 41 1.58 1.86 -5.35
N GLU A 42 2.38 1.30 -4.45
CA GLU A 42 2.19 1.47 -3.00
C GLU A 42 2.42 2.90 -2.55
N ARG A 43 3.20 3.69 -3.29
CA ARG A 43 3.48 5.09 -2.98
C ARG A 43 2.24 5.94 -3.20
N GLU A 44 1.58 5.75 -4.34
CA GLU A 44 0.31 6.41 -4.68
C GLU A 44 -0.78 6.03 -3.66
N ILE A 45 -0.80 4.78 -3.22
CA ILE A 45 -1.77 4.31 -2.22
C ILE A 45 -1.52 4.98 -0.87
N VAL A 46 -0.27 5.02 -0.39
CA VAL A 46 0.07 5.68 0.87
C VAL A 46 -0.27 7.18 0.81
N GLU A 47 0.07 7.86 -0.29
CA GLU A 47 -0.28 9.26 -0.51
C GLU A 47 -1.80 9.47 -0.49
N GLY A 48 -2.56 8.65 -1.22
CA GLY A 48 -4.02 8.73 -1.25
C GLY A 48 -4.69 8.48 0.11
N ILE A 49 -4.13 7.59 0.94
CA ILE A 49 -4.62 7.38 2.32
C ILE A 49 -4.33 8.60 3.20
N LEU A 50 -3.14 9.21 3.07
CA LEU A 50 -2.77 10.42 3.83
C LEU A 50 -3.63 11.62 3.45
N GLU A 51 -4.02 11.73 2.18
CA GLU A 51 -4.90 12.79 1.67
C GLU A 51 -6.39 12.52 1.88
N GLY A 52 -6.77 11.30 2.33
CA GLY A 52 -8.16 10.89 2.52
C GLY A 52 -8.93 10.66 1.20
N LEU A 53 -8.21 10.38 0.12
CA LEU A 53 -8.78 10.13 -1.22
C LEU A 53 -9.12 8.66 -1.47
N ILE A 54 -8.59 7.75 -0.66
CA ILE A 54 -8.75 6.29 -0.75
C ILE A 54 -9.14 5.76 0.62
#